data_AF-A0A7Z9M6V7-F1
#
_entry.id   AF-A0A7Z9M6V7-F1
#
_cell.length_a   1.000
_cell.length_b   1.000
_cell.length_c   1.000
_cell.angle_alpha   90.00
_cell.angle_beta   90.00
_cell.angle_gamma   90.00
#
_symmetry.space_group_name_H-M   'P 1'
#
loop_
_entity.id
_entity.type
_entity.pdbx_description
1 polymer ?
#
loop_
_entity_poly.entity_id
_entity_poly.type
_entity_poly.pdbx_seq_one_letter_code
_entity_poly.pdbx_strand_id
1 'polypeptide(L)'
;MIENVIAIKVAPFNRYQTLDVLRGIALAKAENRISVYTGNDDNIVIDLITPYEIRRDNTTVTLRTVGGLLGHWAIWVKGAVEVLTKCKEGILDESLLALHGNVTDCNAAIFDVANNFKGCISGVHEVLRRQGLFEGIWCLNPNETLSPGQMAEIDRVYRDYPELNDDAFVMKNLDRWLSA
;
A
#
# COMPACT_ATOMS: atom_id res chain seq x y z
N MET A 1 -28.09 -11.33 0.22
CA MET A 1 -26.72 -10.86 0.48
C MET A 1 -26.15 -11.65 1.63
N ILE A 2 -24.84 -11.87 1.65
CA ILE A 2 -24.16 -12.60 2.73
C ILE A 2 -23.95 -11.62 3.90
N GLU A 3 -24.63 -11.84 5.02
CA GLU A 3 -24.63 -10.90 6.17
C GLU A 3 -23.25 -10.70 6.78
N ASN A 4 -22.42 -11.75 6.75
CA ASN A 4 -21.08 -11.72 7.34
C ASN A 4 -20.04 -10.98 6.48
N VAL A 5 -20.42 -10.42 5.32
CA VAL A 5 -19.52 -9.62 4.50
C VAL A 5 -19.53 -8.18 4.98
N ILE A 6 -18.46 -7.79 5.69
CA ILE A 6 -18.29 -6.46 6.29
C ILE A 6 -17.32 -5.56 5.52
N ALA A 7 -16.50 -6.12 4.62
CA ALA A 7 -15.49 -5.36 3.91
C ALA A 7 -15.07 -6.03 2.59
N ILE A 8 -14.50 -5.23 1.67
CA ILE A 8 -13.88 -5.69 0.43
C ILE A 8 -12.50 -5.05 0.30
N LYS A 9 -11.48 -5.90 0.09
CA LYS A 9 -10.16 -5.47 -0.40
C LYS A 9 -10.22 -5.33 -1.92
N VAL A 10 -9.99 -4.14 -2.42
CA VAL A 10 -9.99 -3.83 -3.86
C VAL A 10 -8.53 -3.77 -4.33
N ALA A 11 -8.06 -4.86 -4.92
CA ALA A 11 -6.68 -5.01 -5.41
C ALA A 11 -6.58 -5.43 -6.89
N PRO A 12 -7.36 -4.86 -7.83
CA PRO A 12 -7.28 -5.25 -9.23
C PRO A 12 -6.05 -4.70 -9.95
N PHE A 13 -5.34 -3.73 -9.37
CA PHE A 13 -4.27 -2.97 -10.04
C PHE A 13 -4.75 -2.38 -11.39
N ASN A 14 -6.05 -2.06 -11.46
CA ASN A 14 -6.74 -1.58 -12.65
C ASN A 14 -7.88 -0.65 -12.21
N ARG A 15 -7.81 0.63 -12.60
CA ARG A 15 -8.78 1.64 -12.14
C ARG A 15 -10.20 1.37 -12.64
N TYR A 16 -10.37 0.77 -13.82
CA TYR A 16 -11.70 0.42 -14.35
C TYR A 16 -12.34 -0.69 -13.52
N GLN A 17 -11.57 -1.72 -13.17
CA GLN A 17 -12.05 -2.80 -12.31
C GLN A 17 -12.30 -2.32 -10.87
N THR A 18 -11.50 -1.37 -10.36
CA THR A 18 -11.81 -0.69 -9.09
C THR A 18 -13.18 -0.03 -9.15
N LEU A 19 -13.50 0.70 -10.23
CA LEU A 19 -14.82 1.30 -10.42
C LEU A 19 -15.94 0.27 -10.50
N ASP A 20 -15.71 -0.88 -11.14
CA ASP A 20 -16.73 -1.93 -11.24
C ASP A 20 -17.07 -2.52 -9.86
N VAL A 21 -16.09 -2.72 -8.98
CA VAL A 21 -16.34 -3.15 -7.59
C VAL A 21 -17.14 -2.10 -6.84
N LEU A 22 -16.75 -0.83 -6.91
CA LEU A 22 -17.44 0.26 -6.22
C LEU A 22 -18.88 0.43 -6.73
N ARG A 23 -19.09 0.32 -8.05
CA ARG A 23 -20.43 0.30 -8.65
C ARG A 23 -21.25 -0.88 -8.14
N GLY A 24 -20.65 -2.07 -8.05
CA GLY A 24 -21.29 -3.24 -7.47
C GLY A 24 -21.78 -3.00 -6.05
N ILE A 25 -20.94 -2.41 -5.18
CA ILE A 25 -21.31 -2.03 -3.80
C ILE A 25 -22.49 -1.06 -3.80
N ALA A 26 -22.41 0.01 -4.59
CA ALA A 26 -23.47 1.01 -4.67
C ALA A 26 -24.79 0.40 -5.18
N LEU A 27 -24.77 -0.32 -6.31
CA LEU A 27 -25.96 -0.96 -6.88
C LEU A 27 -26.58 -2.00 -5.93
N ALA A 28 -25.76 -2.69 -5.13
CA ALA A 28 -26.21 -3.63 -4.10
C ALA A 28 -26.71 -2.96 -2.81
N LYS A 29 -26.76 -1.62 -2.74
CA LYS A 29 -27.16 -0.85 -1.55
C LYS A 29 -26.35 -1.25 -0.31
N ALA A 30 -25.04 -1.37 -0.50
CA ALA A 30 -24.10 -1.89 0.48
C ALA A 30 -23.13 -0.86 1.07
N GLU A 31 -23.23 0.40 0.65
CA GLU A 31 -22.31 1.49 1.04
C GLU A 31 -22.19 1.70 2.55
N ASN A 32 -23.24 1.41 3.32
CA ASN A 32 -23.27 1.60 4.77
C ASN A 32 -22.88 0.35 5.56
N ARG A 33 -22.68 -0.80 4.90
CA ARG A 33 -22.34 -2.07 5.58
C ARG A 33 -21.00 -2.66 5.15
N ILE A 34 -20.55 -2.38 3.92
CA ILE A 34 -19.29 -2.88 3.38
C ILE A 34 -18.27 -1.74 3.38
N SER A 35 -17.25 -1.87 4.21
CA SER A 35 -16.07 -1.00 4.14
C SER A 35 -15.19 -1.36 2.95
N VAL A 36 -14.67 -0.34 2.27
CA VAL A 36 -13.75 -0.53 1.13
C VAL A 36 -12.32 -0.31 1.60
N TYR A 37 -11.45 -1.28 1.36
CA TYR A 37 -10.02 -1.16 1.61
C TYR A 37 -9.27 -1.25 0.29
N THR A 38 -8.31 -0.34 0.05
CA THR A 38 -7.44 -0.49 -1.12
C THR A 38 -6.42 -1.61 -0.89
N GLY A 39 -6.16 -2.40 -1.92
CA GLY A 39 -5.01 -3.31 -1.99
C GLY A 39 -4.11 -3.00 -3.18
N ASN A 40 -4.23 -1.79 -3.73
CA ASN A 40 -3.49 -1.32 -4.88
C ASN A 40 -2.25 -0.57 -4.41
N ASP A 41 -1.14 -1.29 -4.21
CA ASP A 41 0.12 -0.70 -3.80
C ASP A 41 0.63 0.36 -4.81
N ASP A 42 0.27 0.27 -6.08
CA ASP A 42 0.60 1.27 -7.12
C ASP A 42 -0.09 2.63 -6.93
N ASN A 43 -1.17 2.70 -6.14
CA ASN A 43 -2.07 3.86 -6.11
C ASN A 43 -2.61 4.22 -4.71
N ILE A 44 -1.85 3.89 -3.65
CA ILE A 44 -2.27 3.99 -2.24
C ILE A 44 -2.87 5.37 -1.91
N VAL A 45 -2.10 6.44 -2.17
CA VAL A 45 -2.48 7.81 -1.78
C VAL A 45 -3.77 8.25 -2.49
N ILE A 46 -3.84 8.05 -3.81
CA ILE A 46 -5.00 8.45 -4.61
C ILE A 46 -6.25 7.68 -4.21
N ASP A 47 -6.14 6.37 -3.96
CA ASP A 47 -7.28 5.55 -3.53
C ASP A 47 -7.82 6.01 -2.16
N LEU A 48 -6.96 6.45 -1.24
CA LEU A 48 -7.35 6.94 0.09
C LEU A 48 -8.06 8.29 0.05
N ILE A 49 -7.68 9.18 -0.86
CA ILE A 49 -8.23 10.55 -0.88
C ILE A 49 -9.45 10.70 -1.79
N THR A 50 -9.58 9.86 -2.81
CA THR A 50 -10.58 10.00 -3.87
C THR A 50 -11.98 9.63 -3.38
N PRO A 51 -12.96 10.56 -3.38
CA PRO A 51 -14.36 10.20 -3.29
C PRO A 51 -14.85 9.64 -4.62
N TYR A 52 -15.50 8.48 -4.60
CA TYR A 52 -16.12 7.89 -5.78
C TYR A 52 -17.62 8.14 -5.76
N GLU A 53 -18.07 9.07 -6.58
CA GLU A 53 -19.50 9.37 -6.76
C GLU A 53 -20.12 8.44 -7.79
N ILE A 54 -21.13 7.68 -7.36
CA ILE A 54 -21.82 6.69 -8.18
C ILE A 54 -23.31 7.02 -8.22
N ARG A 55 -23.83 7.23 -9.42
CA ARG A 55 -25.27 7.43 -9.62
C ARG A 55 -25.99 6.10 -9.47
N ARG A 56 -26.99 6.06 -8.58
CA ARG A 56 -27.91 4.95 -8.38
C ARG A 56 -29.32 5.52 -8.24
N ASP A 57 -30.21 5.14 -9.14
CA ASP A 57 -31.57 5.69 -9.24
C ASP A 57 -31.52 7.23 -9.36
N ASN A 58 -32.28 7.95 -8.53
CA ASN A 58 -32.26 9.42 -8.43
C ASN A 58 -31.31 9.94 -7.34
N THR A 59 -30.35 9.12 -6.89
CA THR A 59 -29.40 9.48 -5.83
C THR A 59 -27.95 9.31 -6.28
N THR A 60 -27.05 10.10 -5.67
CA THR A 60 -25.61 9.90 -5.77
C THR A 60 -25.11 9.26 -4.48
N VAL A 61 -24.43 8.14 -4.59
CA VAL A 61 -23.76 7.46 -3.48
C VAL A 61 -22.27 7.77 -3.56
N THR A 62 -21.70 8.28 -2.47
CA THR A 62 -20.26 8.53 -2.38
C THR A 62 -19.60 7.43 -1.59
N LEU A 63 -18.71 6.67 -2.24
CA LEU A 63 -17.86 5.67 -1.62
C LEU A 63 -16.44 6.21 -1.43
N ARG A 64 -15.78 5.77 -0.36
CA ARG A 64 -14.37 6.07 -0.08
C ARG A 64 -13.69 4.80 0.39
N THR A 65 -12.40 4.68 0.08
CA THR A 65 -11.59 3.68 0.79
C THR A 65 -11.30 4.20 2.20
N VAL A 66 -11.39 3.33 3.21
CA VAL A 66 -11.25 3.71 4.64
C VAL A 66 -9.86 3.39 5.20
N GLY A 67 -9.05 2.69 4.40
CA GLY A 67 -7.72 2.21 4.72
C GLY A 67 -7.21 1.25 3.64
N GLY A 68 -6.17 0.48 3.95
CA GLY A 68 -5.59 -0.47 3.03
C GLY A 68 -5.21 -1.81 3.66
N LEU A 69 -5.04 -2.80 2.80
CA LEU A 69 -4.44 -4.10 3.09
C LEU A 69 -3.35 -4.31 2.04
N LEU A 70 -2.15 -3.80 2.32
CA LEU A 70 -1.14 -3.47 1.31
C LEU A 70 0.18 -4.18 1.60
N GLY A 71 0.91 -4.56 0.56
CA GLY A 71 2.26 -5.09 0.72
C GLY A 71 3.20 -4.04 1.28
N HIS A 72 3.04 -2.78 0.87
CA HIS A 72 3.89 -1.67 1.30
C HIS A 72 3.81 -1.48 2.82
N TRP A 73 2.65 -1.78 3.42
CA TRP A 73 2.42 -1.60 4.86
C TRP A 73 3.02 -2.74 5.71
N ALA A 74 3.70 -3.72 5.10
CA ALA A 74 4.53 -4.69 5.83
C ALA A 74 5.89 -4.09 6.23
N ILE A 75 6.30 -2.99 5.59
CA ILE A 75 7.53 -2.27 5.81
C ILE A 75 7.20 -0.80 6.08
N TRP A 76 8.14 -0.06 6.66
CA TRP A 76 7.98 1.37 6.88
C TRP A 76 6.66 1.75 7.58
N VAL A 77 6.23 0.92 8.53
CA VAL A 77 4.87 0.94 9.10
C VAL A 77 4.54 2.30 9.71
N LYS A 78 5.49 2.94 10.40
CA LYS A 78 5.30 4.30 10.94
C LYS A 78 5.06 5.30 9.80
N GLY A 79 5.87 5.25 8.74
CA GLY A 79 5.70 6.10 7.55
C GLY A 79 4.35 5.84 6.87
N ALA A 80 3.95 4.57 6.72
CA ALA A 80 2.64 4.20 6.18
C ALA A 80 1.47 4.77 7.00
N VAL A 81 1.58 4.78 8.34
CA VAL A 81 0.59 5.41 9.23
C VAL A 81 0.56 6.93 9.07
N GLU A 82 1.70 7.58 8.88
CA GLU A 82 1.79 9.02 8.63
C GLU A 82 1.12 9.38 7.29
N VAL A 83 1.39 8.62 6.23
CA VAL A 83 0.72 8.77 4.92
C VAL A 83 -0.80 8.59 5.07
N LEU A 84 -1.26 7.54 5.77
CA LEU A 84 -2.68 7.29 6.01
C LEU A 84 -3.33 8.45 6.78
N THR A 85 -2.65 8.97 7.79
CA THR A 85 -3.13 10.10 8.61
C THR A 85 -3.28 11.35 7.76
N LYS A 86 -2.25 11.70 6.98
CA LYS A 86 -2.29 12.84 6.05
C LYS A 86 -3.43 12.73 5.03
N CYS A 87 -3.65 11.54 4.47
CA CYS A 87 -4.77 11.30 3.55
C CYS A 87 -6.14 11.51 4.22
N LYS A 88 -6.27 11.13 5.50
CA LYS A 88 -7.51 11.25 6.28
C LYS A 88 -7.82 12.66 6.74
N GLU A 89 -6.81 13.52 6.91
CA GLU A 89 -7.00 14.95 7.22
C GLU A 89 -7.72 15.69 6.08
N GLY A 90 -7.67 15.16 4.85
CA GLY A 90 -8.44 15.66 3.71
C GLY A 90 -7.92 16.96 3.10
N ILE A 91 -6.72 17.40 3.48
CA ILE A 91 -6.04 18.55 2.88
C ILE A 91 -5.41 18.10 1.56
N LEU A 92 -6.00 18.54 0.45
CA LEU A 92 -5.50 18.26 -0.90
C LEU A 92 -4.58 19.39 -1.35
N ASP A 93 -3.27 19.17 -1.22
CA ASP A 93 -2.24 20.08 -1.69
C ASP A 93 -1.24 19.39 -2.64
N GLU A 94 -0.35 20.17 -3.24
CA GLU A 94 0.68 19.67 -4.15
C GLU A 94 1.61 18.66 -3.48
N SER A 95 1.81 18.76 -2.17
CA SER A 95 2.67 17.83 -1.42
C SER A 95 2.07 16.43 -1.35
N LEU A 96 0.73 16.31 -1.35
CA LEU A 96 0.05 15.01 -1.38
C LEU A 96 0.14 14.36 -2.77
N LEU A 97 0.08 15.17 -3.84
CA LEU A 97 0.30 14.69 -5.21
C LEU A 97 1.74 14.25 -5.44
N ALA A 98 2.72 14.99 -4.90
CA ALA A 98 4.12 14.58 -4.92
C ALA A 98 4.34 13.28 -4.12
N LEU A 99 3.74 13.18 -2.93
CA LEU A 99 3.80 11.98 -2.09
C LEU A 99 3.24 10.74 -2.82
N HIS A 100 2.16 10.88 -3.59
CA HIS A 100 1.65 9.78 -4.42
C HIS A 100 2.75 9.24 -5.36
N GLY A 101 3.42 10.11 -6.10
CA GLY A 101 4.49 9.72 -7.01
C GLY A 101 5.65 9.03 -6.29
N ASN A 102 6.09 9.60 -5.16
CA ASN A 102 7.20 9.05 -4.38
C ASN A 102 6.89 7.66 -3.82
N VAL A 103 5.68 7.45 -3.29
CA VAL A 103 5.24 6.15 -2.76
C VAL A 103 5.14 5.12 -3.89
N THR A 104 4.58 5.50 -5.04
CA THR A 104 4.50 4.61 -6.21
C THR A 104 5.89 4.22 -6.72
N ASP A 105 6.86 5.14 -6.73
CA ASP A 105 8.24 4.85 -7.15
C ASP A 105 8.96 3.93 -6.15
N CYS A 106 8.77 4.14 -4.84
CA CYS A 106 9.24 3.20 -3.82
C CYS A 106 8.70 1.78 -4.07
N ASN A 107 7.41 1.68 -4.37
CA ASN A 107 6.77 0.40 -4.69
C ASN A 107 7.31 -0.21 -5.98
N ALA A 108 7.65 0.60 -6.98
CA ALA A 108 8.25 0.10 -8.21
C ALA A 108 9.60 -0.59 -7.97
N ALA A 109 10.45 0.00 -7.11
CA ALA A 109 11.74 -0.56 -6.72
C ALA A 109 11.58 -1.81 -5.84
N ILE A 110 10.78 -1.71 -4.77
CA ILE A 110 10.65 -2.77 -3.77
C ILE A 110 9.92 -3.98 -4.35
N PHE A 111 8.83 -3.77 -5.09
CA PHE A 111 8.07 -4.86 -5.69
C PHE A 111 8.60 -5.32 -7.03
N ASP A 112 9.75 -4.80 -7.48
CA ASP A 112 10.45 -5.29 -8.67
C ASP A 112 9.63 -5.16 -9.97
N VAL A 113 8.98 -4.01 -10.17
CA VAL A 113 8.15 -3.76 -11.36
C VAL A 113 8.95 -3.92 -12.65
N ALA A 114 10.22 -3.49 -12.65
CA ALA A 114 11.11 -3.59 -13.81
C ALA A 114 11.34 -5.04 -14.28
N ASN A 115 11.21 -6.03 -13.39
CA ASN A 115 11.33 -7.44 -13.71
C ASN A 115 10.00 -8.20 -13.56
N ASN A 116 8.87 -7.49 -13.70
CA ASN A 116 7.53 -8.06 -13.63
C ASN A 116 7.25 -8.79 -12.29
N PHE A 117 7.60 -8.12 -11.19
CA PHE A 117 7.32 -8.54 -9.81
C PHE A 117 8.00 -9.82 -9.33
N LYS A 118 9.04 -10.30 -10.04
CA LYS A 118 9.75 -11.54 -9.69
C LYS A 118 10.38 -11.50 -8.30
N GLY A 119 10.96 -10.36 -7.93
CA GLY A 119 11.60 -10.14 -6.63
C GLY A 119 10.73 -9.44 -5.61
N CYS A 120 9.40 -9.47 -5.78
CA CYS A 120 8.45 -8.73 -4.93
C CYS A 120 8.59 -9.08 -3.44
N ILE A 121 8.56 -10.37 -3.10
CA ILE A 121 8.68 -10.81 -1.70
C ILE A 121 10.09 -10.57 -1.16
N SER A 122 11.11 -10.93 -1.93
CA SER A 122 12.51 -10.71 -1.53
C SER A 122 12.87 -9.23 -1.36
N GLY A 123 12.22 -8.33 -2.10
CA GLY A 123 12.39 -6.88 -1.95
C GLY A 123 11.82 -6.36 -0.64
N VAL A 124 10.64 -6.84 -0.22
CA VAL A 124 10.09 -6.58 1.12
C VAL A 124 11.02 -7.15 2.19
N HIS A 125 11.49 -8.38 2.02
CA HIS A 125 12.41 -9.00 2.99
C HIS A 125 13.74 -8.24 3.06
N GLU A 126 14.22 -7.66 1.96
CA GLU A 126 15.43 -6.83 1.98
C GLU A 126 15.26 -5.59 2.86
N VAL A 127 14.11 -4.93 2.79
CA VAL A 127 13.79 -3.81 3.69
C VAL A 127 13.72 -4.30 5.14
N LEU A 128 13.01 -5.40 5.42
CA LEU A 128 12.95 -5.97 6.78
C LEU A 128 14.33 -6.39 7.31
N ARG A 129 15.22 -6.86 6.43
CA ARG A 129 16.61 -7.18 6.75
C ARG A 129 17.42 -5.93 7.08
N ARG A 130 17.26 -4.83 6.33
CA ARG A 130 17.87 -3.53 6.64
C ARG A 130 17.40 -2.99 7.99
N GLN A 131 16.13 -3.23 8.33
CA GLN A 131 15.55 -2.88 9.61
C GLN A 131 16.01 -3.75 10.78
N GLY A 132 16.74 -4.84 10.52
CA GLY A 132 17.19 -5.79 11.53
C GLY A 132 16.11 -6.74 12.06
N LEU A 133 14.92 -6.75 11.44
CA LEU A 133 13.85 -7.69 11.78
C LEU A 133 14.10 -9.09 11.18
N PHE A 134 14.75 -9.15 10.01
CA PHE A 134 15.09 -10.38 9.31
C PHE A 134 16.61 -10.56 9.21
N GLU A 135 17.09 -11.79 9.27
CA GLU A 135 18.53 -12.10 9.09
C GLU A 135 18.92 -12.19 7.60
N GLY A 136 17.94 -12.39 6.71
CA GLY A 136 18.15 -12.58 5.28
C GLY A 136 16.86 -12.44 4.48
N ILE A 137 16.98 -12.56 3.16
CA ILE A 137 15.88 -12.33 2.21
C ILE A 137 15.18 -13.62 1.77
N TRP A 138 15.33 -14.71 2.52
CA TRP A 138 14.90 -16.03 2.11
C TRP A 138 13.37 -16.11 1.93
N CYS A 139 12.95 -16.73 0.84
CA CYS A 139 11.55 -17.00 0.53
C CYS A 139 11.25 -18.50 0.64
N LEU A 140 9.96 -18.87 0.73
CA LEU A 140 9.55 -20.28 0.73
C LEU A 140 10.00 -21.01 -0.53
N ASN A 141 9.97 -20.33 -1.68
CA ASN A 141 10.61 -20.78 -2.89
C ASN A 141 12.08 -20.30 -2.89
N PRO A 142 13.09 -21.20 -2.86
CA PRO A 142 14.49 -20.79 -2.83
C PRO A 142 14.95 -20.05 -4.10
N ASN A 143 14.21 -20.19 -5.20
CA ASN A 143 14.49 -19.47 -6.45
C ASN A 143 13.93 -18.03 -6.46
N GLU A 144 13.11 -17.68 -5.48
CA GLU A 144 12.59 -16.32 -5.32
C GLU A 144 13.60 -15.49 -4.52
N THR A 145 14.30 -14.61 -5.24
CA THR A 145 15.36 -13.74 -4.73
C THR A 145 15.30 -12.41 -5.48
N LEU A 146 16.14 -11.45 -5.08
CA LEU A 146 16.19 -10.16 -5.76
C LEU A 146 16.59 -10.33 -7.23
N SER A 147 15.84 -9.69 -8.11
CA SER A 147 16.17 -9.67 -9.53
C SER A 147 17.44 -8.85 -9.80
N PRO A 148 18.15 -9.09 -10.93
CA PRO A 148 19.25 -8.23 -11.34
C PRO A 148 18.85 -6.76 -11.37
N GLY A 149 19.63 -5.91 -10.69
CA GLY A 149 19.39 -4.46 -10.60
C GLY A 149 18.41 -4.02 -9.50
N GLN A 150 17.60 -4.92 -8.94
CA GLN A 150 16.58 -4.55 -7.95
C GLN A 150 17.20 -3.94 -6.67
N MET A 151 18.32 -4.50 -6.18
CA MET A 151 19.03 -3.94 -5.02
C MET A 151 19.44 -2.48 -5.25
N ALA A 152 19.93 -2.15 -6.45
CA ALA A 152 20.33 -0.79 -6.78
C ALA A 152 19.13 0.17 -6.86
N GLU A 153 17.97 -0.31 -7.33
CA GLU A 153 16.73 0.46 -7.30
C GLU A 153 16.22 0.67 -5.88
N ILE A 154 16.32 -0.33 -4.99
CA ILE A 154 16.01 -0.17 -3.58
C ILE A 154 16.95 0.88 -2.96
N ASP A 155 18.25 0.80 -3.19
CA ASP A 155 19.21 1.80 -2.72
C ASP A 155 18.91 3.21 -3.25
N ARG A 156 18.43 3.31 -4.50
CA ARG A 156 18.02 4.57 -5.11
C ARG A 156 16.85 5.19 -4.36
N VAL A 157 15.76 4.47 -4.13
CA VAL A 157 14.57 5.04 -3.45
C VAL A 157 14.85 5.38 -1.99
N TYR A 158 15.74 4.65 -1.32
CA TYR A 158 16.22 5.01 0.03
C TYR A 158 16.94 6.36 0.05
N ARG A 159 17.70 6.69 -0.98
CA ARG A 159 18.42 7.97 -1.10
C ARG A 159 17.51 9.10 -1.59
N ASP A 160 16.62 8.80 -2.52
CA ASP A 160 15.77 9.80 -3.16
C ASP A 160 14.58 10.20 -2.26
N TYR A 161 14.10 9.30 -1.39
CA TYR A 161 12.97 9.51 -0.45
C TYR A 161 13.29 9.06 0.99
N PRO A 162 14.35 9.60 1.63
CA PRO A 162 14.79 9.17 2.95
C PRO A 162 13.74 9.37 4.04
N GLU A 163 12.77 10.26 3.84
CA GLU A 163 11.67 10.55 4.76
C GLU A 163 10.55 9.49 4.78
N LEU A 164 10.49 8.61 3.77
CA LEU A 164 9.41 7.60 3.66
C LEU A 164 9.71 6.30 4.41
N ASN A 165 10.98 6.02 4.72
CA ASN A 165 11.34 4.85 5.53
C ASN A 165 11.37 5.17 7.03
N ASP A 166 11.23 4.13 7.84
CA ASP A 166 11.28 4.24 9.31
C ASP A 166 12.39 3.38 9.95
N ASP A 167 13.42 3.04 9.18
CA ASP A 167 14.44 2.06 9.59
C ASP A 167 15.13 2.46 10.88
N ALA A 168 15.48 3.74 11.05
CA ALA A 168 16.07 4.25 12.29
C ALA A 168 15.12 4.13 13.49
N PHE A 169 13.82 4.31 13.28
CA PHE A 169 12.81 4.12 14.32
C PHE A 169 12.69 2.64 14.68
N VAL A 170 12.64 1.74 13.70
CA VAL A 170 12.57 0.30 13.94
C VAL A 170 13.82 -0.20 14.67
N MET A 171 15.02 0.10 14.15
CA MET A 171 16.29 -0.33 14.75
C MET A 171 16.45 0.12 16.21
N LYS A 172 16.03 1.35 16.55
CA LYS A 172 16.09 1.87 17.93
C LYS A 172 15.18 1.09 18.90
N ASN A 173 14.15 0.42 18.40
CA ASN A 173 13.15 -0.26 19.22
C ASN A 173 13.24 -1.80 19.19
N LEU A 174 14.13 -2.39 18.37
CA LEU A 174 14.26 -3.84 18.21
C LEU A 174 14.43 -4.56 19.55
N ASP A 175 15.41 -4.15 20.36
CA ASP A 175 15.70 -4.79 21.66
C ASP A 175 14.45 -4.82 22.54
N ARG A 176 13.69 -3.73 22.59
CA ARG A 176 12.45 -3.65 23.38
C ARG A 176 11.36 -4.59 22.86
N TRP A 177 11.25 -4.76 21.54
CA TRP A 177 10.20 -5.58 20.93
C TRP A 177 10.53 -7.07 20.93
N LEU A 178 11.81 -7.43 20.86
CA LEU A 178 12.27 -8.81 20.74
C LEU A 178 12.74 -9.44 22.07
N SER A 179 12.88 -8.66 23.14
CA SER A 179 13.30 -9.14 24.48
C SER A 179 12.21 -9.86 25.28
N ALA A 180 11.33 -10.61 24.61
CA ALA A 180 10.35 -11.47 25.28
C ALA A 180 11.02 -12.58 26.12
#